data_AF-A0A7J9CS19-F1
#
_entry.id   AF-A0A7J9CS19-F1
#
_cell.length_a   1.000
_cell.length_b   1.000
_cell.length_c   1.000
_cell.angle_alpha   90.00
_cell.angle_beta   90.00
_cell.angle_gamma   90.00
#
_symmetry.space_group_name_H-M   'P 1'
#
loop_
_entity.id
_entity.type
_entity.pdbx_description
1 polymer ?
#
loop_
_entity_poly.entity_id
_entity_poly.type
_entity_poly.pdbx_seq_one_letter_code
_entity_poly.pdbx_strand_id
1 'polypeptide(L)'
;MEMGLEPPPDMPQVFQDCIRDLGGSEIKLVIQKFLQVSDLKSQQNRLSMSLKQIRNPFLNEDEDRMLNAKRQMAVTLVEPCLSVSTVNLAKWSIGSSMSYIINGDYSKVLKNNRDRLKPNAVVQIWSFRIQPNSQLGFALIKVIDGEDGHIIN
;
A
#
# COMPACT_ATOMS: atom_id res chain seq x y z
N MET A 1 -18.08 1.55 10.86
CA MET A 1 -18.35 0.44 9.93
C MET A 1 -17.25 -0.58 10.12
N GLU A 2 -17.59 -1.72 10.70
CA GLU A 2 -16.72 -2.89 10.72
C GLU A 2 -16.60 -3.42 9.29
N MET A 3 -15.38 -3.77 8.85
CA MET A 3 -15.15 -4.25 7.47
C MET A 3 -15.69 -5.68 7.23
N GLY A 4 -16.05 -6.41 8.30
CA GLY A 4 -16.47 -7.81 8.21
C GLY A 4 -15.38 -8.77 7.71
N LEU A 5 -14.12 -8.31 7.69
CA LEU A 5 -12.94 -8.99 7.15
C LEU A 5 -11.88 -9.21 8.24
N GLU A 6 -12.31 -9.64 9.42
CA GLU A 6 -11.39 -10.11 10.46
C GLU A 6 -11.56 -11.63 10.63
N PRO A 7 -10.49 -12.42 10.49
CA PRO A 7 -9.13 -11.99 10.16
C PRO A 7 -9.01 -11.47 8.70
N PRO A 8 -8.03 -10.59 8.40
CA PRO A 8 -7.77 -10.13 7.04
C PRO A 8 -7.51 -11.32 6.11
N PRO A 9 -8.06 -11.33 4.89
CA PRO A 9 -7.73 -12.35 3.90
C PRO A 9 -6.22 -12.40 3.62
N ASP A 10 -5.72 -13.61 3.36
CA ASP A 10 -4.33 -13.82 2.99
C ASP A 10 -4.01 -13.20 1.63
N MET A 11 -2.72 -12.94 1.39
CA MET A 11 -2.25 -12.43 0.10
C MET A 11 -2.49 -13.46 -1.02
N PRO A 12 -3.16 -13.09 -2.13
CA PRO A 12 -3.35 -13.99 -3.26
C PRO A 12 -2.03 -14.50 -3.86
N GLN A 13 -2.00 -15.75 -4.29
CA GLN A 13 -0.77 -16.43 -4.75
C GLN A 13 -0.05 -15.67 -5.88
N VAL A 14 -0.79 -15.05 -6.80
CA VAL A 14 -0.22 -14.26 -7.90
C VAL A 14 0.63 -13.07 -7.43
N PHE A 15 0.28 -12.46 -6.29
CA PHE A 15 1.10 -11.40 -5.68
C PHE A 15 2.32 -11.98 -4.97
N GLN A 16 2.18 -13.13 -4.30
CA GLN A 16 3.32 -13.82 -3.68
C GLN A 16 4.36 -14.21 -4.73
N ASP A 17 3.91 -14.74 -5.87
CA ASP A 17 4.77 -15.12 -6.99
C ASP A 17 5.47 -13.89 -7.59
N CYS A 18 4.72 -12.81 -7.85
CA CYS A 18 5.30 -11.55 -8.34
C CYS A 18 6.36 -10.98 -7.37
N ILE A 19 6.09 -10.99 -6.06
CA ILE A 19 7.05 -10.53 -5.04
C ILE A 19 8.29 -11.43 -5.04
N ARG A 20 8.12 -12.75 -5.14
CA ARG A 20 9.24 -13.70 -5.18
C ARG A 20 10.10 -13.49 -6.42
N ASP A 21 9.51 -13.24 -7.59
CA ASP A 21 10.22 -12.97 -8.83
C ASP A 21 11.02 -11.65 -8.76
N LEU A 22 10.56 -10.69 -7.95
CA LEU A 22 11.31 -9.47 -7.61
C LEU A 22 12.41 -9.70 -6.57
N GLY A 23 12.64 -10.94 -6.11
CA GLY A 23 13.57 -11.25 -5.02
C GLY A 23 13.09 -10.79 -3.64
N GLY A 24 11.77 -10.65 -3.48
CA GLY A 24 11.12 -10.17 -2.27
C GLY A 24 10.98 -11.23 -1.17
N SER A 25 11.23 -10.83 0.07
CA SER A 25 11.07 -11.62 1.29
C SER A 25 10.41 -10.79 2.40
N GLU A 26 10.23 -11.36 3.59
CA GLU A 26 9.68 -10.65 4.77
C GLU A 26 8.35 -9.93 4.51
N ILE A 27 7.42 -10.64 3.88
CA ILE A 27 6.11 -10.11 3.51
C ILE A 27 5.27 -9.88 4.78
N LYS A 28 4.79 -8.65 4.98
CA LYS A 28 4.00 -8.25 6.17
C LYS A 28 2.81 -7.39 5.77
N LEU A 29 1.63 -7.67 6.33
CA LEU A 29 0.46 -6.82 6.15
C LEU A 29 0.67 -5.51 6.92
N VAL A 30 0.71 -4.39 6.22
CA VAL A 30 0.91 -3.06 6.83
C VAL A 30 -0.42 -2.52 7.31
N ILE A 31 -1.45 -2.55 6.47
CA ILE A 31 -2.77 -1.99 6.77
C ILE A 31 -3.83 -2.61 5.86
N GLN A 32 -5.04 -2.77 6.39
CA GLN A 32 -6.27 -3.03 5.65
C GLN A 32 -7.23 -1.86 5.89
N LYS A 33 -7.68 -1.19 4.82
CA LYS A 33 -8.57 -0.02 4.94
C LYS A 33 -9.48 0.13 3.72
N PHE A 34 -10.58 0.85 3.91
CA PHE A 34 -11.31 1.44 2.79
C PHE A 34 -10.47 2.52 2.12
N LEU A 35 -10.46 2.54 0.79
CA LEU A 35 -9.91 3.68 0.05
C LEU A 35 -10.74 4.93 0.37
N GLN A 36 -10.06 5.97 0.87
CA GLN A 36 -10.70 7.24 1.10
C GLN A 36 -10.81 8.01 -0.22
N VAL A 37 -11.77 8.92 -0.31
CA VAL A 37 -11.93 9.80 -1.49
C VAL A 37 -10.63 10.56 -1.82
N SER A 38 -9.86 10.94 -0.80
CA SER A 38 -8.53 11.53 -0.97
C SER A 38 -7.52 10.61 -1.65
N ASP A 39 -7.61 9.30 -1.39
CA ASP A 39 -6.71 8.30 -1.97
C ASP A 39 -7.02 8.01 -3.45
N LEU A 40 -8.18 8.46 -3.95
CA LEU A 40 -8.64 8.25 -5.32
C LEU A 40 -8.53 9.52 -6.19
N LYS A 41 -8.33 10.68 -5.57
CA LYS A 41 -8.17 11.96 -6.29
C LYS A 41 -6.78 12.04 -6.89
N SER A 42 -6.69 11.89 -8.22
CA SER A 42 -5.42 11.99 -8.95
C SER A 42 -4.66 13.29 -8.68
N GLN A 43 -5.37 14.41 -8.45
CA GLN A 43 -4.79 15.70 -8.08
C GLN A 43 -4.09 15.69 -6.71
N GLN A 44 -4.57 14.87 -5.76
CA GLN A 44 -3.92 14.72 -4.46
C GLN A 44 -2.71 13.78 -4.52
N ASN A 45 -2.68 12.89 -5.52
CA ASN A 45 -1.54 12.04 -5.85
C ASN A 45 -0.96 11.33 -4.62
N ARG A 46 -1.82 10.82 -3.75
CA ARG A 46 -1.43 10.22 -2.48
C ARG A 46 -2.29 9.02 -2.12
N LEU A 47 -1.68 8.02 -1.52
CA LEU A 47 -2.34 6.95 -0.78
C LEU A 47 -1.87 7.00 0.67
N SER A 48 -2.82 7.15 1.59
CA SER A 48 -2.53 7.37 3.00
C SER A 48 -2.61 6.09 3.84
N MET A 49 -1.63 5.91 4.72
CA MET A 49 -1.56 4.84 5.72
C MET A 49 -1.43 5.49 7.10
N SER A 50 -2.55 5.64 7.80
CA SER A 50 -2.60 6.24 9.13
C SER A 50 -1.75 5.42 10.11
N LEU A 51 -0.84 6.07 10.85
CA LEU A 51 0.05 5.36 11.80
C LEU A 51 -0.71 4.55 12.85
N LYS A 52 -1.90 5.02 13.26
CA LYS A 52 -2.77 4.35 14.23
C LYS A 52 -3.37 3.02 13.73
N GLN A 53 -3.33 2.77 12.43
CA GLN A 53 -3.92 1.59 11.78
C GLN A 53 -2.86 0.62 11.23
N ILE A 54 -1.57 0.93 11.46
CA ILE A 54 -0.47 0.07 11.05
C ILE A 54 -0.48 -1.19 11.94
N ARG A 55 -0.58 -2.35 11.30
CA ARG A 55 -0.62 -3.65 11.98
C ARG A 55 0.77 -4.17 12.32
N ASN A 56 1.71 -4.01 11.38
CA ASN A 56 3.07 -4.52 11.52
C ASN A 56 4.10 -3.42 11.22
N PRO A 57 5.17 -3.29 12.02
CA PRO A 57 6.29 -2.42 11.68
C PRO A 57 6.98 -2.95 10.41
N PHE A 58 7.24 -2.04 9.48
CA PHE A 58 7.79 -2.39 8.17
C PHE A 58 9.06 -1.60 7.81
N LEU A 59 9.40 -0.55 8.55
CA LEU A 59 10.60 0.26 8.34
C LEU A 59 11.76 -0.27 9.18
N ASN A 60 12.98 -0.14 8.66
CA ASN A 60 14.19 -0.24 9.48
C ASN A 60 14.52 1.13 10.12
N GLU A 61 15.54 1.16 10.99
CA GLU A 61 15.89 2.36 11.74
C GLU A 61 16.26 3.54 10.84
N ASP A 62 17.04 3.31 9.78
CA ASP A 62 17.51 4.38 8.90
C ASP A 62 16.37 4.92 8.03
N GLU A 63 15.48 4.05 7.56
CA GLU A 63 14.27 4.44 6.84
C GLU A 63 13.35 5.29 7.73
N ASP A 64 13.13 4.88 8.99
CA ASP A 64 12.31 5.67 9.93
C ASP A 64 12.97 7.02 10.23
N ARG A 65 14.29 7.07 10.44
CA ARG A 65 15.05 8.33 10.60
C ARG A 65 14.88 9.24 9.38
N MET A 66 15.00 8.71 8.16
CA MET A 66 14.84 9.48 6.93
C MET A 66 13.44 10.09 6.84
N LEU A 67 12.40 9.30 7.08
CA LEU A 67 11.02 9.76 7.02
C LEU A 67 10.66 10.75 8.14
N ASN A 68 11.20 10.57 9.35
CA ASN A 68 11.05 11.52 10.45
C ASN A 68 11.77 12.85 10.17
N ALA A 69 12.87 12.82 9.42
CA ALA A 69 13.54 14.01 8.89
C ALA A 69 12.79 14.67 7.72
N LYS A 70 11.54 14.27 7.47
CA LYS A 70 10.67 14.74 6.37
C LYS A 70 11.26 14.51 4.98
N ARG A 71 12.18 13.56 4.84
CA ARG A 71 12.66 13.11 3.53
C ARG A 71 11.67 12.11 2.94
N GLN A 72 11.78 11.92 1.63
CA GLN A 72 11.07 10.87 0.91
C GLN A 72 12.08 9.85 0.38
N MET A 73 11.63 8.63 0.16
CA MET A 73 12.43 7.56 -0.45
C MET A 73 11.64 6.89 -1.57
N ALA A 74 12.33 6.51 -2.64
CA ALA A 74 11.73 5.71 -3.71
C ALA A 74 11.58 4.26 -3.25
N VAL A 75 10.43 3.67 -3.53
CA VAL A 75 10.06 2.29 -3.18
C VAL A 75 9.39 1.62 -4.36
N THR A 76 9.56 0.31 -4.46
CA THR A 76 8.85 -0.52 -5.43
C THR A 76 7.40 -0.70 -5.00
N LEU A 77 6.47 -0.66 -5.95
CA LEU A 77 5.06 -0.95 -5.73
C LEU A 77 4.57 -1.97 -6.76
N VAL A 78 4.14 -3.14 -6.29
CA VAL A 78 3.33 -4.07 -7.06
C VAL A 78 1.89 -3.55 -7.04
N GLU A 79 1.40 -3.16 -8.20
CA GLU A 79 0.07 -2.60 -8.42
C GLU A 79 -1.03 -3.69 -8.37
N PRO A 80 -2.31 -3.33 -8.20
CA PRO A 80 -3.42 -4.29 -8.25
C PRO A 80 -3.53 -5.10 -9.54
N CYS A 81 -2.98 -4.61 -10.65
CA CYS A 81 -2.89 -5.27 -11.95
C CYS A 81 -1.59 -6.08 -12.14
N LEU A 82 -0.80 -6.26 -11.08
CA LEU A 82 0.52 -6.93 -11.04
C LEU A 82 1.63 -6.22 -11.83
N SER A 83 1.37 -5.01 -12.35
CA SER A 83 2.44 -4.15 -12.86
C SER A 83 3.32 -3.66 -11.72
N VAL A 84 4.60 -3.45 -12.00
CA VAL A 84 5.57 -2.97 -11.00
C VAL A 84 5.92 -1.52 -11.32
N SER A 85 5.70 -0.64 -10.35
CA SER A 85 5.96 0.79 -10.45
C SER A 85 6.93 1.24 -9.37
N THR A 86 7.61 2.37 -9.61
CA THR A 86 8.36 3.08 -8.56
C THR A 86 7.53 4.25 -8.07
N VAL A 87 7.30 4.31 -6.76
CA VAL A 87 6.60 5.40 -6.08
C VAL A 87 7.45 5.96 -4.96
N ASN A 88 7.04 7.06 -4.37
CA ASN A 88 7.73 7.62 -3.21
C ASN A 88 6.96 7.30 -1.93
N LEU A 89 7.70 6.99 -0.87
CA LEU A 89 7.20 6.93 0.49
C LEU A 89 7.64 8.19 1.25
N ALA A 90 6.69 8.85 1.91
CA ALA A 90 6.92 10.00 2.78
C ALA A 90 6.12 9.84 4.09
N LYS A 91 6.45 10.63 5.12
CA LYS A 91 5.69 10.69 6.37
C LYS A 91 5.16 12.11 6.57
N TRP A 92 3.84 12.25 6.57
CA TRP A 92 3.16 13.55 6.62
C TRP A 92 2.23 13.66 7.84
N SER A 93 2.04 14.90 8.29
CA SER A 93 0.90 15.23 9.16
C SER A 93 -0.34 15.46 8.31
N ILE A 94 -1.39 14.67 8.54
CA ILE A 94 -2.72 14.90 7.99
C ILE A 94 -3.66 15.24 9.15
N GLY A 95 -4.02 16.53 9.25
CA GLY A 95 -4.75 17.06 10.39
C GLY A 95 -3.94 16.90 11.68
N SER A 96 -4.50 16.21 12.66
CA SER A 96 -3.84 15.88 13.94
C SER A 96 -3.17 14.50 13.96
N SER A 97 -3.15 13.78 12.83
CA SER A 97 -2.65 12.41 12.75
C SER A 97 -1.45 12.30 11.81
N MET A 98 -0.45 11.51 12.20
CA MET A 98 0.63 11.16 11.28
C MET A 98 0.21 10.01 10.37
N SER A 99 0.62 10.09 9.12
CA SER A 99 0.41 9.06 8.11
C SER A 99 1.67 8.84 7.29
N TYR A 100 1.91 7.60 6.90
CA TYR A 100 2.79 7.30 5.78
C TYR A 100 2.02 7.52 4.48
N ILE A 101 2.68 8.07 3.47
CA ILE A 101 2.08 8.50 2.23
C ILE A 101 2.86 7.89 1.07
N ILE A 102 2.18 7.12 0.25
CA ILE A 102 2.67 6.72 -1.06
C ILE A 102 2.25 7.82 -2.06
N ASN A 103 3.20 8.44 -2.75
CA ASN A 103 2.95 9.53 -3.70
C ASN A 103 3.93 9.51 -4.90
N GLY A 104 4.01 10.62 -5.63
CA GLY A 104 4.89 10.76 -6.81
C GLY A 104 4.19 10.23 -8.05
N ASP A 105 4.36 8.94 -8.35
CA ASP A 105 3.73 8.30 -9.50
C ASP A 105 2.43 7.55 -9.15
N TYR A 106 1.93 7.69 -7.93
CA TYR A 106 0.68 7.07 -7.50
C TYR A 106 -0.54 7.46 -8.36
N SER A 107 -0.58 8.68 -8.91
CA SER A 107 -1.64 9.07 -9.85
C SER A 107 -1.63 8.26 -11.15
N LYS A 108 -0.48 7.72 -11.58
CA LYS A 108 -0.37 6.78 -12.70
C LYS A 108 -0.87 5.41 -12.29
N VAL A 109 -0.50 4.94 -11.09
CA VAL A 109 -1.03 3.70 -10.49
C VAL A 109 -2.56 3.74 -10.45
N LEU A 110 -3.16 4.84 -10.00
CA LEU A 110 -4.62 5.02 -10.03
C LEU A 110 -5.20 4.92 -11.45
N LYS A 111 -4.52 5.46 -12.47
CA LYS A 111 -4.97 5.39 -13.87
C LYS A 111 -4.89 3.96 -14.42
N ASN A 112 -3.84 3.23 -14.09
CA ASN A 112 -3.63 1.85 -14.52
C ASN A 112 -4.62 0.86 -13.89
N ASN A 113 -5.17 1.21 -12.72
CA ASN A 113 -6.03 0.33 -11.92
C ASN A 113 -7.43 0.92 -11.69
N ARG A 114 -7.96 1.73 -12.63
CA ARG A 114 -9.26 2.41 -12.49
C ARG A 114 -10.45 1.47 -12.32
N ASP A 115 -10.34 0.27 -12.89
CA ASP A 115 -11.32 -0.80 -12.77
C ASP A 115 -11.33 -1.43 -11.36
N ARG A 116 -10.19 -1.36 -10.63
CA ARG A 116 -9.98 -2.01 -9.32
C ARG A 116 -10.04 -1.03 -8.15
N LEU A 117 -9.53 0.18 -8.32
CA LEU A 117 -9.43 1.20 -7.26
C LEU A 117 -10.61 2.17 -7.36
N LYS A 118 -11.73 1.78 -6.75
CA LYS A 118 -12.98 2.53 -6.72
C LYS A 118 -13.32 3.01 -5.30
N PRO A 119 -14.21 4.01 -5.15
CA PRO A 119 -14.75 4.38 -3.86
C PRO A 119 -15.30 3.16 -3.12
N ASN A 120 -15.12 3.12 -1.79
CA ASN A 120 -15.55 2.03 -0.91
C ASN A 120 -14.88 0.66 -1.13
N ALA A 121 -13.92 0.54 -2.06
CA ALA A 121 -13.11 -0.66 -2.16
C ALA A 121 -12.26 -0.83 -0.88
N VAL A 122 -12.18 -2.06 -0.38
CA VAL A 122 -11.24 -2.42 0.68
C VAL A 122 -9.92 -2.82 0.02
N VAL A 123 -8.84 -2.20 0.47
CA VAL A 123 -7.48 -2.54 0.04
C VAL A 123 -6.64 -2.99 1.21
N GLN A 124 -5.70 -3.88 0.91
CA GLN A 124 -4.57 -4.18 1.74
C GLN A 124 -3.31 -3.60 1.13
N ILE A 125 -2.43 -3.10 2.00
CA ILE A 125 -1.07 -2.75 1.62
C ILE A 125 -0.15 -3.66 2.40
N TRP A 126 0.70 -4.37 1.67
CA TRP A 126 1.70 -5.28 2.21
C TRP A 126 3.08 -4.70 1.95
N SER A 127 3.99 -4.85 2.90
CA SER A 127 5.42 -4.53 2.72
C SER A 127 6.21 -5.80 2.47
N PHE A 128 7.31 -5.69 1.74
CA PHE A 128 8.30 -6.75 1.56
C PHE A 128 9.70 -6.16 1.38
N ARG A 129 10.73 -7.02 1.48
CA ARG A 129 12.15 -6.65 1.36
C ARG A 129 12.77 -7.30 0.13
N ILE A 130 13.28 -6.48 -0.78
CA ILE A 130 13.94 -6.93 -2.01
C ILE A 130 15.43 -7.13 -1.73
N GLN A 131 15.92 -8.35 -1.95
CA GLN A 131 17.32 -8.71 -1.82
C GLN A 131 18.15 -8.22 -3.03
N PRO A 132 19.48 -8.00 -2.89
CA PRO A 132 20.29 -8.22 -1.68
C PRO A 132 20.34 -7.02 -0.72
N ASN A 133 19.85 -5.85 -1.14
CA ASN A 133 20.01 -4.60 -0.38
C ASN A 133 18.89 -4.36 0.65
N SER A 134 18.01 -5.35 0.87
CA SER A 134 16.84 -5.23 1.73
C SER A 134 15.97 -3.99 1.42
N GLN A 135 15.83 -3.65 0.13
CA GLN A 135 15.06 -2.48 -0.30
C GLN A 135 13.58 -2.66 0.01
N LEU A 136 12.94 -1.62 0.53
CA LEU A 136 11.52 -1.64 0.84
C LEU A 136 10.68 -1.66 -0.44
N GLY A 137 9.77 -2.63 -0.53
CA GLY A 137 8.72 -2.70 -1.54
C GLY A 137 7.35 -2.81 -0.90
N PHE A 138 6.32 -2.47 -1.66
CA PHE A 138 4.92 -2.63 -1.28
C PHE A 138 4.12 -3.37 -2.34
N ALA A 139 3.06 -4.05 -1.92
CA ALA A 139 2.02 -4.55 -2.80
C ALA A 139 0.67 -3.93 -2.40
N LEU A 140 -0.04 -3.36 -3.37
CA LEU A 140 -1.39 -2.82 -3.19
C LEU A 140 -2.41 -3.80 -3.77
N ILE A 141 -3.26 -4.35 -2.90
CA ILE A 141 -4.18 -5.43 -3.26
C ILE A 141 -5.60 -4.97 -2.97
N LYS A 142 -6.48 -5.06 -3.96
CA LYS A 142 -7.93 -4.90 -3.76
C LYS A 142 -8.48 -6.20 -3.19
N VAL A 143 -9.25 -6.14 -2.10
CA VAL A 143 -9.83 -7.32 -1.42
C VAL A 143 -11.34 -7.43 -1.62
N ILE A 144 -12.05 -6.30 -1.67
CA ILE A 144 -13.50 -6.24 -1.90
C ILE A 144 -13.80 -5.14 -2.92
N ASP A 145 -14.77 -5.39 -3.80
CA ASP A 145 -15.36 -4.37 -4.69
C ASP A 145 -16.29 -3.42 -3.94
N GLY A 146 -16.21 -2.12 -4.25
CA GLY A 146 -17.03 -1.09 -3.60
C GLY A 146 -18.54 -1.21 -3.84
N GLU A 147 -18.98 -2.12 -4.73
CA GLU A 147 -20.40 -2.31 -5.11
C GLU A 147 -20.92 -3.74 -4.91
N ASP A 148 -20.07 -4.74 -4.65
CA ASP A 148 -20.50 -6.12 -4.39
C ASP A 148 -19.64 -6.71 -3.27
N GLY A 149 -20.29 -7.09 -2.17
CA GLY A 149 -19.68 -7.69 -0.99
C GLY A 149 -19.12 -9.11 -1.21
N HIS A 150 -18.65 -9.43 -2.41
CA HIS A 150 -17.95 -10.67 -2.68
C HIS A 150 -16.48 -10.54 -2.29
N ILE A 151 -16.06 -11.40 -1.37
CA ILE A 151 -14.65 -11.63 -1.04
C ILE A 151 -14.02 -12.32 -2.26
N ILE A 152 -12.95 -11.73 -2.81
CA ILE A 152 -12.15 -12.45 -3.80
C ILE A 152 -11.33 -13.51 -3.04
N ASN A 153 -11.64 -14.78 -3.30
CA ASN A 153 -10.86 -15.92 -2.82
C ASN A 153 -9.77 -16.28 -3.84
#